data_AF-A0A2N9NXC1-F1
#
_entry.id   AF-A0A2N9NXC1-F1
#
_cell.length_a   1.000
_cell.length_b   1.000
_cell.length_c   1.000
_cell.angle_alpha   90.00
_cell.angle_beta   90.00
_cell.angle_gamma   90.00
#
_symmetry.space_group_name_H-M   'P 1'
#
loop_
_entity.id
_entity.type
_entity.pdbx_description
1 polymer ?
#
loop_
_entity_poly.entity_id
_entity_poly.type
_entity_poly.pdbx_seq_one_letter_code
_entity_poly.pdbx_strand_id
1 'polypeptide(L)' 'MVARWLSDNSFAVYLFHTPLLIAVTLSMRGLVAPKPVKFLIATLLGVAVTYLASSFIFRRIPLLKRVL' A
#
# COMPACT_ATOMS: atom_id res chain seq x y z
N MET A 1 -12.44 15.12 9.01
CA MET A 1 -13.01 14.41 7.83
C MET A 1 -11.99 13.50 7.15
N VAL A 2 -10.76 13.97 6.87
CA VAL A 2 -9.69 13.14 6.28
C VAL A 2 -8.99 12.21 7.29
N ALA A 3 -8.74 12.68 8.52
CA ALA A 3 -8.08 11.87 9.56
C ALA A 3 -8.84 10.57 9.93
N ARG A 4 -10.17 10.62 9.97
CA ARG A 4 -11.03 9.47 10.25
C ARG A 4 -11.00 8.46 9.10
N TRP A 5 -10.96 8.96 7.86
CA TRP A 5 -10.76 8.15 6.66
C TRP A 5 -9.37 7.49 6.62
N LEU A 6 -8.31 8.18 7.04
CA LEU A 6 -6.98 7.59 7.21
C LEU A 6 -6.99 6.48 8.27
N SER A 7 -7.66 6.71 9.41
CA SER A 7 -7.78 5.74 10.50
C SER A 7 -8.52 4.48 10.06
N ASP A 8 -9.65 4.61 9.35
CA ASP A 8 -10.44 3.47 8.88
C ASP A 8 -9.67 2.62 7.85
N ASN A 9 -8.83 3.26 7.04
CA ASN A 9 -8.00 2.58 6.04
C ASN A 9 -6.67 2.05 6.60
N SER A 10 -6.24 2.49 7.80
CA SER A 10 -4.93 2.15 8.37
C SER A 10 -4.77 0.66 8.63
N PHE A 11 -5.83 -0.03 9.07
CA PHE A 11 -5.81 -1.48 9.30
C PHE A 11 -5.66 -2.27 8.00
N ALA A 12 -6.39 -1.89 6.95
CA ALA A 12 -6.24 -2.48 5.62
C ALA A 12 -4.82 -2.24 5.09
N VAL A 13 -4.33 -1.01 5.16
CA VAL A 13 -2.96 -0.66 4.74
C VAL A 13 -1.95 -1.53 5.50
N TYR A 14 -2.08 -1.66 6.82
CA TYR A 14 -1.19 -2.48 7.64
C TYR A 14 -1.24 -3.97 7.27
N LEU A 15 -2.39 -4.53 6.95
CA LEU A 15 -2.47 -5.94 6.55
C LEU A 15 -1.86 -6.16 5.15
N PHE A 16 -2.07 -5.22 4.24
CA PHE A 16 -1.74 -5.38 2.82
C PHE A 16 -0.42 -4.74 2.40
N HIS A 17 0.24 -3.94 3.23
CA HIS A 17 1.52 -3.33 2.87
C HIS A 17 2.58 -4.39 2.55
N THR A 18 2.65 -5.49 3.29
CA THR A 18 3.64 -6.55 3.08
C THR A 18 3.54 -7.20 1.70
N PRO A 19 2.38 -7.75 1.28
CA PRO A 19 2.25 -8.33 -0.06
C PRO A 19 2.39 -7.29 -1.17
N LEU A 20 1.90 -6.05 -0.98
CA LEU A 20 2.05 -4.99 -1.98
C LEU A 20 3.51 -4.57 -2.16
N LEU A 21 4.26 -4.44 -1.07
CA LEU A 21 5.67 -4.08 -1.10
C LEU A 21 6.49 -5.18 -1.78
N ILE A 22 6.14 -6.45 -1.57
CA ILE A 22 6.73 -7.57 -2.32
C ILE A 22 6.44 -7.43 -3.82
N ALA A 23 5.18 -7.15 -4.22
CA ALA A 23 4.84 -6.96 -5.63
C ALA A 23 5.59 -5.79 -6.27
N VAL A 24 5.68 -4.65 -5.58
CA VAL A 24 6.43 -3.46 -6.02
C VAL A 24 7.92 -3.79 -6.17
N THR A 25 8.54 -4.41 -5.16
CA THR A 25 9.97 -4.74 -5.22
C THR A 25 10.29 -5.81 -6.27
N LEU A 26 9.38 -6.77 -6.50
CA LEU A 26 9.48 -7.73 -7.60
C LEU A 26 9.40 -7.03 -8.97
N SER A 27 8.49 -6.08 -9.16
CA SER A 27 8.39 -5.31 -10.40
C SER A 27 9.66 -4.49 -10.70
N MET A 28 10.40 -4.11 -9.65
CA MET A 28 11.64 -3.36 -9.76
C MET A 28 12.90 -4.22 -9.97
N ARG A 29 12.77 -5.55 -10.06
CA ARG A 29 13.92 -6.44 -10.32
C ARG A 29 14.64 -6.13 -11.63
N GLY A 30 13.90 -5.74 -12.68
CA GLY A 30 14.45 -5.39 -13.99
C GLY A 30 15.03 -3.97 -14.09
N LEU A 31 14.82 -3.12 -13.07
CA LEU A 31 15.29 -1.75 -13.10
C LEU A 31 16.79 -1.72 -12.80
N VAL A 32 17.64 -1.22 -13.71
CA VAL A 32 19.06 -1.00 -13.42
C VAL A 32 19.21 0.41 -12.84
N ALA A 33 19.17 0.51 -11.50
CA ALA A 33 19.28 1.77 -10.78
C ALA A 33 20.09 1.61 -9.47
N PRO A 34 20.76 2.67 -8.99
CA PRO A 34 21.47 2.66 -7.71
C PRO A 34 20.55 2.28 -6.54
N LYS A 35 21.08 1.55 -5.55
CA LYS A 35 20.33 1.07 -4.38
C LYS A 35 19.49 2.16 -3.66
N PRO A 36 19.99 3.40 -3.45
CA PRO A 36 19.21 4.45 -2.81
C PRO A 36 18.02 4.93 -3.64
N VAL A 37 18.19 4.97 -4.97
CA VAL A 37 17.13 5.39 -5.90
C VAL A 37 16.02 4.34 -5.94
N LYS A 38 16.40 3.05 -5.98
CA LYS A 38 15.43 1.96 -5.86
C LYS A 38 14.67 2.01 -4.54
N PHE A 39 15.35 2.32 -3.45
CA PHE A 39 14.71 2.46 -2.14
C PHE A 39 13.66 3.59 -2.16
N LEU A 40 14.03 4.79 -2.60
CA LEU A 40 13.12 5.93 -2.70
C LEU A 40 11.88 5.62 -3.56
N ILE A 41 12.10 5.02 -4.74
CA ILE A 41 11.01 4.64 -5.65
C ILE A 41 10.12 3.57 -5.00
N ALA A 42 10.71 2.54 -4.38
CA ALA A 42 9.95 1.48 -3.71
C ALA A 42 9.15 2.02 -2.53
N THR A 43 9.69 2.97 -1.76
CA THR A 43 8.97 3.61 -0.65
C THR A 43 7.80 4.43 -1.15
N LEU A 44 8.01 5.29 -2.16
CA LEU A 44 6.94 6.13 -2.72
C LEU A 44 5.84 5.28 -3.36
N LEU A 45 6.21 4.27 -4.16
CA LEU A 45 5.27 3.34 -4.77
C LEU A 45 4.57 2.49 -3.71
N GLY A 46 5.29 1.99 -2.72
CA GLY A 46 4.71 1.22 -1.62
C GLY A 46 3.63 2.01 -0.88
N VAL A 47 3.93 3.24 -0.48
CA VAL A 47 2.95 4.12 0.20
C VAL A 47 1.75 4.40 -0.71
N ALA A 48 2.00 4.83 -1.96
CA ALA A 48 0.93 5.18 -2.90
C ALA A 48 0.02 3.99 -3.21
N VAL A 49 0.61 2.86 -3.60
CA VAL A 49 -0.13 1.65 -4.01
C VAL A 49 -0.89 1.08 -2.83
N THR A 50 -0.33 1.07 -1.61
CA THR A 50 -1.02 0.51 -0.44
C THR A 50 -2.20 1.38 -0.01
N TYR A 51 -2.07 2.70 -0.05
CA TYR A 51 -3.19 3.60 0.22
C TYR A 51 -4.26 3.59 -0.88
N LEU A 52 -3.86 3.56 -2.16
CA LEU A 52 -4.80 3.45 -3.28
C LEU A 52 -5.55 2.12 -3.25
N ALA A 53 -4.85 1.00 -3.06
CA ALA A 53 -5.47 -0.31 -2.94
C ALA A 53 -6.44 -0.35 -1.75
N SER A 54 -6.03 0.15 -0.58
CA SER A 54 -6.89 0.30 0.60
C SER A 54 -8.18 1.06 0.28
N SER A 55 -8.05 2.23 -0.34
CA SER A 55 -9.19 3.08 -0.67
C SER A 55 -10.10 2.50 -1.76
N PHE A 56 -9.55 1.87 -2.80
CA PHE A 56 -10.28 1.50 -4.02
C PHE A 56 -10.81 0.06 -3.99
N ILE A 57 -10.01 -0.87 -3.44
CA ILE A 57 -10.30 -2.31 -3.43
C ILE A 57 -10.91 -2.71 -2.08
N PHE A 58 -10.34 -2.27 -0.96
CA PHE A 58 -10.76 -2.77 0.35
C PHE A 58 -12.02 -2.11 0.92
N ARG A 59 -12.34 -0.87 0.51
CA ARG A 59 -13.69 -0.29 0.79
C ARG A 59 -14.83 -1.05 0.12
N ARG A 60 -14.54 -1.86 -0.92
CA ARG A 60 -15.53 -2.74 -1.58
C ARG A 60 -15.70 -4.06 -0.86
N ILE A 61 -14.80 -4.43 0.07
CA ILE A 61 -14.87 -5.72 0.77
C ILE A 61 -15.67 -5.53 2.07
N PRO A 62 -16.92 -6.05 2.13
CA PRO A 62 -17.81 -5.83 3.26
C PRO A 62 -17.32 -6.47 4.58
N LEU A 63 -16.34 -7.39 4.52
CA LEU A 63 -15.72 -8.00 5.70
C LEU A 63 -15.02 -6.98 6.61
N LEU A 64 -14.41 -5.93 6.03
CA LEU A 64 -13.65 -4.95 6.83
C LEU A 64 -14.57 -4.00 7.62
N LYS A 65 -15.77 -3.71 7.10
CA LYS A 65 -16.81 -2.95 7.83
C LYS A 65 -17.34 -3.67 9.08
N ARG A 66 -17.03 -4.95 9.24
CA ARG A 66 -17.51 -5.77 10.36
C ARG A 66 -16.51 -5.82 11.52
N VAL A 67 -15.28 -5.37 11.30
CA VAL A 67 -14.17 -5.44 12.26
C VAL A 67 -13.65 -4.04 12.64
N LEU A 68 -13.90 -3.02 11.80
CA LEU A 68 -13.87 -1.59 12.16
C LEU A 68 -15.06 -1.23 13.05
#